data_AF-A0A1I0R5S5-F1
#
_entry.id   AF-A0A1I0R5S5-F1
#
_cell.length_a   1.000
_cell.length_b   1.000
_cell.length_c   1.000
_cell.angle_alpha   90.00
_cell.angle_beta   90.00
_cell.angle_gamma   90.00
#
_symmetry.space_group_name_H-M   'P 1'
#
loop_
_entity.id
_entity.type
_entity.pdbx_description
1 polymer ?
#
loop_
_entity_poly.entity_id
_entity_poly.type
_entity_poly.pdbx_seq_one_letter_code
_entity_poly.pdbx_strand_id
1 'polypeptide(L)'
;MSKEKLQQSIRIDANKHTGLSGTQKICLFYLRSVPFLVALLGFGVGHVNCWWYLPAWLINTMMMLAAIRSFLKRLSSHNLMFTFAALLLIAPWVIFPIFGGMGRPPQTVQGWLSLVGEQHSRYNLLILGGVLAYLGTALLYKWLTDVGKLFASLGLGLMTLAIPLFIINMAYWGSFLSEAFRNFKTAYRPDWYLAFQELFLLIDTVQVSMIYLAAAMFALALGKAGYFRVPAVRTYVTVSLCAALINLIPPATPAPFSTISYLVAVPAFPFIMFYLMGVNLLRVVSAHP
;
A
#
# COMPACT_ATOMS: atom_id res chain seq x y z
N MET A 1 -20.29 -16.24 28.05
CA MET A 1 -20.85 -15.00 27.47
C MET A 1 -21.09 -15.24 25.99
N SER A 2 -22.29 -15.03 25.44
CA SER A 2 -22.54 -15.32 24.01
C SER A 2 -21.75 -14.33 23.12
N LYS A 3 -21.32 -14.77 21.93
CA LYS A 3 -20.61 -13.92 20.95
C LYS A 3 -21.36 -12.62 20.64
N GLU A 4 -22.69 -12.66 20.63
CA GLU A 4 -23.54 -11.47 20.47
C GLU A 4 -23.44 -10.50 21.64
N LYS A 5 -23.41 -10.98 22.89
CA LYS A 5 -23.21 -10.12 24.06
C LYS A 5 -21.82 -9.48 24.08
N LEU A 6 -20.80 -10.18 23.60
CA LEU A 6 -19.45 -9.63 23.42
C LEU A 6 -19.43 -8.56 22.32
N GLN A 7 -20.06 -8.81 21.18
CA GLN A 7 -20.17 -7.83 20.09
C GLN A 7 -21.03 -6.61 20.47
N GLN A 8 -22.11 -6.80 21.24
CA GLN A 8 -22.93 -5.71 21.78
C GLN A 8 -22.18 -4.88 22.82
N SER A 9 -21.42 -5.50 23.72
CA SER A 9 -20.56 -4.78 24.68
C SER A 9 -19.50 -3.94 23.96
N ILE A 10 -18.82 -4.49 22.95
CA ILE A 10 -17.88 -3.75 22.11
C ILE A 10 -18.58 -2.57 21.41
N ARG A 11 -19.83 -2.75 20.95
CA ARG A 11 -20.63 -1.69 20.32
C ARG A 11 -21.02 -0.56 21.27
N ILE A 12 -21.32 -0.87 22.52
CA ILE A 12 -21.72 0.13 23.54
C ILE A 12 -20.48 0.88 24.06
N ASP A 13 -19.36 0.20 24.23
CA ASP A 13 -18.08 0.83 24.63
C ASP A 13 -17.41 1.63 23.50
N ALA A 14 -17.69 1.32 22.22
CA ALA A 14 -17.32 2.15 21.06
C ALA A 14 -17.81 3.61 21.13
N ASN A 15 -18.87 3.86 21.92
CA ASN A 15 -19.42 5.19 22.16
C ASN A 15 -18.82 5.89 23.40
N LYS A 16 -18.17 5.18 24.32
CA LYS A 16 -17.41 5.77 25.43
C LYS A 16 -15.96 5.99 24.99
N HIS A 17 -15.73 7.06 24.23
CA HIS A 17 -14.38 7.48 23.81
C HIS A 17 -13.52 7.81 25.05
N THR A 18 -12.67 6.88 25.49
CA THR A 18 -11.42 7.32 26.12
C THR A 18 -10.58 7.95 25.01
N GLY A 19 -10.47 9.28 25.03
CA GLY A 19 -9.80 10.02 23.97
C GLY A 19 -8.33 9.60 23.82
N LEU A 20 -7.85 9.57 22.57
CA LEU A 20 -6.41 9.41 22.29
C LEU A 20 -5.60 10.46 23.08
N SER A 21 -4.46 10.05 23.65
CA SER A 21 -3.54 10.99 24.29
C SER A 21 -2.99 12.01 23.26
N GLY A 22 -2.49 13.15 23.74
CA GLY A 22 -1.86 14.15 22.85
C GLY A 22 -0.76 13.55 21.98
N THR A 23 0.11 12.73 22.57
CA THR A 23 1.17 12.01 21.84
C THR A 23 0.61 11.09 20.76
N GLN A 24 -0.45 10.32 21.06
CA GLN A 24 -1.06 9.42 20.06
C GLN A 24 -1.69 10.19 18.90
N LYS A 25 -2.26 11.38 19.16
CA LYS A 25 -2.78 12.25 18.08
C LYS A 25 -1.66 12.70 17.15
N ILE A 26 -0.50 13.09 17.70
CA ILE A 26 0.68 13.48 16.93
C ILE A 26 1.21 12.28 16.13
N CYS A 27 1.37 11.11 16.76
CA CYS A 27 1.80 9.89 16.08
C CYS A 27 0.83 9.49 14.95
N LEU A 28 -0.48 9.62 15.16
CA LEU A 28 -1.48 9.33 14.15
C LEU A 28 -1.39 10.29 12.95
N PHE A 29 -1.21 11.59 13.22
CA PHE A 29 -1.04 12.59 12.18
C PHE A 29 0.22 12.31 11.35
N TYR A 30 1.35 12.04 12.02
CA TYR A 30 2.60 11.68 11.37
C TYR A 30 2.46 10.43 10.49
N LEU A 31 1.94 9.32 11.03
CA LEU A 31 1.75 8.10 10.24
C LEU A 31 0.88 8.37 9.00
N ARG A 32 -0.22 9.10 9.14
CA ARG A 32 -1.09 9.44 8.00
C ARG A 32 -0.41 10.32 6.94
N SER A 33 0.57 11.16 7.32
CA SER A 33 1.26 12.03 6.37
C SER A 33 2.37 11.33 5.59
N VAL A 34 2.94 10.23 6.10
CA VAL A 34 4.09 9.53 5.50
C VAL A 34 3.92 9.27 4.00
N PRO A 35 2.83 8.65 3.51
CA PRO A 35 2.73 8.36 2.08
C PRO A 35 2.76 9.60 1.18
N PHE A 36 2.15 10.69 1.64
CA PHE A 36 2.08 11.94 0.90
C PHE A 36 3.43 12.67 0.91
N LEU A 37 4.12 12.68 2.04
CA LEU A 37 5.47 13.26 2.14
C LEU A 37 6.47 12.50 1.27
N VAL A 38 6.40 11.16 1.26
CA VAL A 38 7.25 10.31 0.42
C VAL A 38 6.98 10.57 -1.06
N ALA A 39 5.71 10.70 -1.46
CA ALA A 39 5.33 11.06 -2.83
C ALA A 39 5.88 12.44 -3.22
N LEU A 40 5.71 13.45 -2.37
CA LEU A 40 6.23 14.80 -2.61
C LEU A 40 7.75 14.82 -2.76
N LEU A 41 8.48 14.07 -1.93
CA LEU A 41 9.94 13.97 -2.04
C LEU A 41 10.35 13.23 -3.31
N GLY A 42 9.77 12.06 -3.58
CA GLY A 42 10.16 11.23 -4.71
C GLY A 42 9.89 11.86 -6.07
N PHE A 43 8.80 12.62 -6.19
CA PHE A 43 8.44 13.32 -7.44
C PHE A 43 8.92 14.77 -7.51
N GLY A 44 9.03 15.46 -6.37
CA GLY A 44 9.42 16.88 -6.32
C GLY A 44 10.93 17.10 -6.27
N VAL A 45 11.65 16.31 -5.48
CA VAL A 45 13.12 16.41 -5.35
C VAL A 45 13.83 15.53 -6.38
N GLY A 46 13.30 14.32 -6.61
CA GLY A 46 13.88 13.35 -7.54
C GLY A 46 14.93 12.44 -6.89
N HIS A 47 15.84 11.89 -7.70
CA HIS A 47 16.88 10.97 -7.22
C HIS A 47 17.93 11.73 -6.40
N VAL A 48 18.25 11.19 -5.23
CA VAL A 48 19.31 11.67 -4.34
C VAL A 48 20.32 10.55 -4.15
N ASN A 49 21.58 10.88 -3.88
CA ASN A 49 22.59 9.87 -3.60
C ASN A 49 22.22 9.01 -2.35
N CYS A 50 22.48 7.71 -2.42
CA CYS A 50 22.15 6.73 -1.37
C CYS A 50 22.75 7.05 -0.01
N TRP A 51 23.90 7.71 0.03
CA TRP A 51 24.53 8.15 1.28
C TRP A 51 23.67 9.13 2.07
N TRP A 52 22.77 9.87 1.42
CA TRP A 52 21.87 10.82 2.07
C TRP A 52 20.50 10.23 2.37
N TYR A 53 19.90 9.52 1.42
CA TYR A 53 18.53 9.04 1.63
C TYR A 53 18.46 7.81 2.54
N LEU A 54 19.49 6.95 2.61
CA LEU A 54 19.47 5.76 3.47
C LEU A 54 19.42 6.12 4.96
N PRO A 55 20.27 7.02 5.48
CA PRO A 55 20.16 7.47 6.87
C PRO A 55 18.82 8.14 7.17
N ALA A 56 18.34 9.01 6.27
CA ALA A 56 17.04 9.68 6.43
C ALA A 56 15.88 8.67 6.48
N TRP A 57 15.90 7.67 5.60
CA TRP A 57 14.94 6.57 5.60
C TRP A 57 14.99 5.75 6.89
N LEU A 58 16.19 5.44 7.40
CA LEU A 58 16.36 4.69 8.64
C LEU A 58 15.78 5.47 9.83
N ILE A 59 16.06 6.77 9.93
CA ILE A 59 15.49 7.65 10.96
C ILE A 59 13.96 7.65 10.86
N ASN A 60 13.40 7.86 9.67
CA ASN A 60 11.96 7.81 9.45
C ASN A 60 11.36 6.46 9.85
N THR A 61 12.01 5.36 9.51
CA THR A 61 11.60 4.00 9.90
C THR A 61 11.54 3.85 11.42
N MET A 62 12.58 4.28 12.14
CA MET A 62 12.60 4.26 13.60
C MET A 62 11.48 5.13 14.20
N MET A 63 11.22 6.30 13.63
CA MET A 63 10.12 7.18 14.05
C MET A 63 8.75 6.52 13.84
N MET A 64 8.52 5.88 12.68
CA MET A 64 7.29 5.14 12.41
C MET A 64 7.09 3.99 13.41
N LEU A 65 8.15 3.22 13.68
CA LEU A 65 8.10 2.12 14.66
C LEU A 65 7.79 2.63 16.08
N ALA A 66 8.40 3.76 16.48
CA ALA A 66 8.11 4.40 17.76
C ALA A 66 6.65 4.90 17.83
N ALA A 67 6.14 5.49 16.75
CA ALA A 67 4.75 5.93 16.64
C ALA A 67 3.78 4.75 16.74
N ILE A 68 4.03 3.65 16.02
CA ILE A 68 3.24 2.41 16.11
C ILE A 68 3.26 1.85 17.53
N ARG A 69 4.45 1.79 18.17
CA ARG A 69 4.60 1.29 19.54
C ARG A 69 3.75 2.06 20.54
N SER A 70 3.50 3.36 20.32
CA SER A 70 2.65 4.18 21.19
C SER A 70 1.18 3.70 21.24
N PHE A 71 0.71 3.04 20.17
CA PHE A 71 -0.62 2.40 20.12
C PHE A 71 -0.59 0.99 20.71
N LEU A 72 0.52 0.26 20.52
CA LEU A 72 0.66 -1.11 21.01
C LEU A 72 0.83 -1.22 22.53
N LYS A 73 1.30 -0.17 23.23
CA LYS A 73 1.47 -0.20 24.70
C LYS A 73 0.17 -0.42 25.49
N ARG A 74 -1.00 -0.22 24.86
CA ARG A 74 -2.32 -0.38 25.49
C ARG A 74 -3.08 -1.61 24.97
N LEU A 75 -2.37 -2.57 24.36
CA LEU A 75 -3.01 -3.76 23.82
C LEU A 75 -3.50 -4.68 24.94
N SER A 76 -4.75 -5.14 24.82
CA SER A 76 -5.21 -6.34 25.50
C SER A 76 -4.90 -7.60 24.68
N SER A 77 -4.59 -8.69 25.38
CA SER A 77 -4.19 -9.98 24.80
C SER A 77 -5.27 -10.60 23.89
N HIS A 78 -6.54 -10.18 24.02
CA HIS A 78 -7.66 -10.70 23.25
C HIS A 78 -7.69 -10.27 21.77
N ASN A 79 -6.89 -9.28 21.36
CA ASN A 79 -6.95 -8.69 20.01
C ASN A 79 -5.70 -8.95 19.14
N LEU A 80 -4.92 -9.99 19.47
CA LEU A 80 -3.61 -10.24 18.87
C LEU A 80 -3.67 -10.40 17.34
N MET A 81 -4.60 -11.21 16.82
CA MET A 81 -4.74 -11.44 15.38
C MET A 81 -5.11 -10.16 14.60
N PHE A 82 -5.98 -9.34 15.17
CA PHE A 82 -6.40 -8.08 14.57
C PHE A 82 -5.24 -7.06 14.53
N THR A 83 -4.44 -7.02 15.59
CA THR A 83 -3.21 -6.22 15.63
C THR A 83 -2.20 -6.68 14.61
N PHE A 84 -2.00 -8.00 14.44
CA PHE A 84 -1.12 -8.52 13.40
C PHE A 84 -1.61 -8.17 11.99
N ALA A 85 -2.91 -8.25 11.72
CA ALA A 85 -3.48 -7.80 10.45
C ALA A 85 -3.16 -6.32 10.20
N ALA A 86 -3.40 -5.45 11.19
CA ALA A 86 -3.11 -4.02 11.09
C ALA A 86 -1.61 -3.74 10.86
N LEU A 87 -0.72 -4.42 11.59
CA LEU A 87 0.73 -4.27 11.44
C LEU A 87 1.23 -4.74 10.06
N LEU A 88 0.70 -5.85 9.54
CA LEU A 88 1.04 -6.34 8.21
C LEU A 88 0.57 -5.40 7.10
N LEU A 89 -0.60 -4.77 7.26
CA LEU A 89 -1.07 -3.73 6.33
C LEU A 89 -0.22 -2.45 6.40
N ILE A 90 0.36 -2.16 7.57
CA ILE A 90 1.24 -1.00 7.79
C ILE A 90 2.65 -1.22 7.26
N ALA A 91 3.17 -2.45 7.40
CA ALA A 91 4.56 -2.80 7.13
C ALA A 91 5.09 -2.38 5.74
N PRO A 92 4.33 -2.49 4.63
CA PRO A 92 4.80 -2.02 3.32
C PRO A 92 5.24 -0.55 3.35
N TRP A 93 4.50 0.31 4.03
CA TRP A 93 4.79 1.73 4.12
C TRP A 93 5.75 2.12 5.25
N VAL A 94 6.21 1.16 6.05
CA VAL A 94 7.45 1.31 6.83
C VAL A 94 8.67 1.16 5.89
N ILE A 95 8.53 0.34 4.84
CA ILE A 95 9.60 0.04 3.88
C ILE A 95 9.66 1.08 2.75
N PHE A 96 8.52 1.37 2.11
CA PHE A 96 8.41 2.22 0.93
C PHE A 96 8.91 3.67 1.04
N PRO A 97 9.03 4.30 2.24
CA PRO A 97 9.57 5.64 2.34
C PRO A 97 10.97 5.82 1.75
N ILE A 98 11.76 4.74 1.62
CA ILE A 98 13.05 4.76 0.92
C ILE A 98 12.93 5.29 -0.52
N PHE A 99 11.78 5.08 -1.18
CA PHE A 99 11.55 5.51 -2.56
C PHE A 99 11.50 7.03 -2.70
N GLY A 100 11.25 7.77 -1.61
CA GLY A 100 11.31 9.23 -1.61
C GLY A 100 12.69 9.78 -1.99
N GLY A 101 13.77 9.05 -1.68
CA GLY A 101 15.13 9.42 -2.07
C GLY A 101 15.61 8.74 -3.36
N MET A 102 15.12 7.54 -3.67
CA MET A 102 15.43 6.90 -4.96
C MET A 102 14.76 7.62 -6.15
N GLY A 103 13.72 8.42 -5.90
CA GLY A 103 12.98 9.16 -6.92
C GLY A 103 12.28 8.26 -7.96
N ARG A 104 11.79 8.88 -9.04
CA ARG A 104 11.17 8.16 -10.16
C ARG A 104 12.15 7.17 -10.82
N PRO A 105 11.68 6.04 -11.40
CA PRO A 105 12.54 5.17 -12.21
C PRO A 105 13.20 5.93 -13.36
N PRO A 106 14.48 5.64 -13.68
CA PRO A 106 15.15 6.20 -14.84
C PRO A 106 14.35 5.91 -16.12
N GLN A 107 14.26 6.89 -17.01
CA GLN A 107 13.52 6.77 -18.28
C GLN A 107 14.44 6.40 -19.46
N THR A 108 15.76 6.36 -19.24
CA THR A 108 16.76 6.02 -20.25
C THR A 108 17.43 4.70 -19.92
N VAL A 109 17.82 3.95 -20.95
CA VAL A 109 18.58 2.69 -20.79
C VAL A 109 19.84 2.91 -19.97
N GLN A 110 20.61 3.95 -20.30
CA GLN A 110 21.85 4.27 -19.59
C GLN A 110 21.61 4.60 -18.11
N GLY A 111 20.58 5.41 -17.80
CA GLY A 111 20.24 5.76 -16.43
C GLY A 111 19.72 4.55 -15.62
N TRP A 112 19.02 3.64 -16.28
CA TRP A 112 18.61 2.36 -15.69
C TRP A 112 19.83 1.51 -15.35
N LEU A 113 20.76 1.35 -16.31
CA LEU A 113 21.98 0.56 -16.17
C LEU A 113 22.93 1.14 -15.10
N SER A 114 23.00 2.46 -14.95
CA SER A 114 23.81 3.10 -13.91
C SER A 114 23.26 2.91 -12.50
N LEU A 115 21.97 2.57 -12.37
CA LEU A 115 21.27 2.42 -11.09
C LEU A 115 20.68 1.00 -10.91
N VAL A 116 21.25 -0.01 -11.55
CA VAL A 116 20.72 -1.40 -11.52
C VAL A 116 20.53 -1.92 -10.10
N GLY A 117 21.49 -1.70 -9.21
CA GLY A 117 21.39 -2.11 -7.81
C GLY A 117 20.20 -1.46 -7.08
N GLU A 118 19.94 -0.17 -7.35
CA GLU A 118 18.77 0.52 -6.80
C GLU A 118 17.47 0.00 -7.42
N GLN A 119 17.43 -0.29 -8.72
CA GLN A 119 16.24 -0.85 -9.35
C GLN A 119 15.91 -2.24 -8.77
N HIS A 120 16.87 -3.17 -8.71
CA HIS A 120 16.65 -4.46 -8.06
C HIS A 120 16.14 -4.31 -6.62
N SER A 121 16.76 -3.42 -5.84
CA SER A 121 16.34 -3.16 -4.46
C SER A 121 14.91 -2.62 -4.41
N ARG A 122 14.57 -1.62 -5.24
CA ARG A 122 13.24 -1.02 -5.31
C ARG A 122 12.16 -2.05 -5.58
N TYR A 123 12.34 -2.85 -6.63
CA TYR A 123 11.32 -3.81 -7.06
C TYR A 123 11.24 -5.02 -6.11
N ASN A 124 12.34 -5.45 -5.48
CA ASN A 124 12.29 -6.46 -4.42
C ASN A 124 11.57 -5.96 -3.16
N LEU A 125 11.78 -4.71 -2.76
CA LEU A 125 11.06 -4.11 -1.64
C LEU A 125 9.57 -3.96 -1.94
N LEU A 126 9.21 -3.60 -3.18
CA LEU A 126 7.83 -3.60 -3.65
C LEU A 126 7.19 -4.99 -3.56
N ILE A 127 7.88 -6.04 -4.05
CA ILE A 127 7.44 -7.44 -3.93
C ILE A 127 7.19 -7.81 -2.46
N LEU A 128 8.15 -7.54 -1.58
CA LEU A 128 8.02 -7.80 -0.15
C LEU A 128 6.81 -7.06 0.45
N GLY A 129 6.62 -5.79 0.10
CA GLY A 129 5.47 -5.00 0.52
C GLY A 129 4.14 -5.57 0.02
N GLY A 130 4.08 -6.01 -1.24
CA GLY A 130 2.89 -6.67 -1.81
C GLY A 130 2.54 -7.96 -1.05
N VAL A 131 3.53 -8.81 -0.74
CA VAL A 131 3.34 -10.03 0.05
C VAL A 131 2.85 -9.70 1.47
N LEU A 132 3.44 -8.71 2.14
CA LEU A 132 3.01 -8.29 3.47
C LEU A 132 1.57 -7.75 3.47
N ALA A 133 1.21 -6.95 2.48
CA ALA A 133 -0.16 -6.46 2.30
C ALA A 133 -1.14 -7.61 2.09
N TYR A 134 -0.81 -8.58 1.23
CA TYR A 134 -1.61 -9.79 1.02
C TYR A 134 -1.86 -10.54 2.33
N LEU A 135 -0.80 -10.84 3.09
CA LEU A 135 -0.92 -11.53 4.38
C LEU A 135 -1.78 -10.73 5.38
N GLY A 136 -1.63 -9.41 5.40
CA GLY A 136 -2.48 -8.51 6.20
C GLY A 136 -3.95 -8.63 5.81
N THR A 137 -4.27 -8.62 4.51
CA THR A 137 -5.64 -8.79 4.01
C THR A 137 -6.21 -10.19 4.27
N ALA A 138 -5.39 -11.24 4.21
CA ALA A 138 -5.79 -12.60 4.52
C ALA A 138 -6.15 -12.77 6.01
N LEU A 139 -5.35 -12.20 6.91
CA LEU A 139 -5.69 -12.17 8.34
C LEU A 139 -6.94 -11.33 8.59
N LEU A 140 -7.07 -10.19 7.93
CA LEU A 140 -8.26 -9.34 8.05
C LEU A 140 -9.53 -10.06 7.59
N TYR A 141 -9.46 -10.80 6.48
CA TYR A 141 -10.56 -11.64 6.00
C TYR A 141 -10.98 -12.69 7.03
N LYS A 142 -10.02 -13.45 7.58
CA LYS A 142 -10.31 -14.51 8.57
C LYS A 142 -10.95 -13.94 9.83
N TRP A 143 -10.78 -12.66 10.11
CA TRP A 143 -11.42 -12.00 11.24
C TRP A 143 -12.81 -11.42 10.89
N LEU A 144 -13.04 -10.96 9.65
CA LEU A 144 -14.32 -10.45 9.16
C LEU A 144 -15.32 -11.55 8.75
N THR A 145 -15.19 -12.78 9.27
CA THR A 145 -15.90 -13.97 8.78
C THR A 145 -17.40 -13.98 9.07
N ASP A 146 -17.87 -13.20 10.04
CA ASP A 146 -19.27 -13.24 10.47
C ASP A 146 -20.04 -12.02 9.92
N VAL A 147 -19.50 -10.81 10.10
CA VAL A 147 -20.11 -9.55 9.64
C VAL A 147 -19.23 -8.93 8.56
N GLY A 148 -19.78 -8.80 7.34
CA GLY A 148 -19.03 -8.28 6.18
C GLY A 148 -18.29 -9.33 5.35
N LYS A 149 -18.49 -10.63 5.64
CA LYS A 149 -17.84 -11.77 4.97
C LYS A 149 -17.82 -11.68 3.44
N LEU A 150 -18.95 -11.35 2.82
CA LEU A 150 -19.06 -11.24 1.36
C LEU A 150 -18.07 -10.22 0.78
N PHE A 151 -17.99 -9.02 1.38
CA PHE A 151 -17.06 -8.00 0.91
C PHE A 151 -15.62 -8.38 1.25
N ALA A 152 -15.36 -8.95 2.43
CA ALA A 152 -14.02 -9.42 2.79
C ALA A 152 -13.54 -10.55 1.86
N SER A 153 -14.42 -11.46 1.44
CA SER A 153 -14.08 -12.54 0.50
C SER A 153 -13.81 -12.01 -0.91
N LEU A 154 -14.61 -11.05 -1.38
CA LEU A 154 -14.35 -10.38 -2.65
C LEU A 154 -13.02 -9.62 -2.62
N GLY A 155 -12.75 -8.88 -1.55
CA GLY A 155 -11.49 -8.17 -1.35
C GLY A 155 -10.28 -9.11 -1.32
N LEU A 156 -10.38 -10.22 -0.60
CA LEU A 156 -9.32 -11.24 -0.59
C LEU A 156 -9.16 -11.88 -1.96
N GLY A 157 -10.25 -12.24 -2.65
CA GLY A 157 -10.19 -12.82 -4.00
C GLY A 157 -9.49 -11.91 -4.99
N LEU A 158 -9.78 -10.60 -4.96
CA LEU A 158 -9.09 -9.59 -5.77
C LEU A 158 -7.59 -9.52 -5.43
N MET A 159 -7.21 -9.53 -4.14
CA MET A 159 -5.80 -9.55 -3.73
C MET A 159 -5.09 -10.83 -4.17
N THR A 160 -5.74 -11.98 -4.07
CA THR A 160 -5.18 -13.27 -4.50
C THR A 160 -4.87 -13.29 -5.99
N LEU A 161 -5.67 -12.61 -6.82
CA LEU A 161 -5.40 -12.45 -8.25
C LEU A 161 -4.35 -11.38 -8.53
N ALA A 162 -4.44 -10.23 -7.85
CA ALA A 162 -3.59 -9.08 -8.12
C ALA A 162 -2.13 -9.29 -7.69
N ILE A 163 -1.88 -9.95 -6.57
CA ILE A 163 -0.53 -10.02 -5.99
C ILE A 163 0.43 -10.88 -6.83
N PRO A 164 0.04 -12.05 -7.38
CA PRO A 164 0.87 -12.77 -8.34
C PRO A 164 1.22 -11.92 -9.58
N LEU A 165 0.23 -11.22 -10.15
CA LEU A 165 0.46 -10.30 -11.27
C LEU A 165 1.45 -9.19 -10.87
N PHE A 166 1.26 -8.62 -9.68
CA PHE A 166 2.13 -7.59 -9.11
C PHE A 166 3.57 -8.07 -8.99
N ILE A 167 3.79 -9.28 -8.46
CA ILE A 167 5.12 -9.85 -8.34
C ILE A 167 5.76 -10.06 -9.72
N ILE A 168 5.01 -10.61 -10.67
CA ILE A 168 5.49 -10.82 -12.05
C ILE A 168 5.86 -9.48 -12.70
N ASN A 169 5.02 -8.45 -12.55
CA ASN A 169 5.30 -7.12 -13.08
C ASN A 169 6.56 -6.52 -12.43
N MET A 170 6.68 -6.56 -11.10
CA MET A 170 7.86 -6.04 -10.41
C MET A 170 9.14 -6.80 -10.79
N ALA A 171 9.06 -8.12 -11.00
CA ALA A 171 10.19 -8.93 -11.46
C ALA A 171 10.61 -8.56 -12.89
N TYR A 172 9.65 -8.26 -13.77
CA TYR A 172 9.93 -7.75 -15.11
C TYR A 172 10.70 -6.43 -15.05
N TRP A 173 10.16 -5.44 -14.34
CA TRP A 173 10.80 -4.13 -14.24
C TRP A 173 12.16 -4.22 -13.54
N GLY A 174 12.26 -4.87 -12.39
CA GLY A 174 13.49 -4.88 -11.59
C GLY A 174 14.62 -5.73 -12.12
N SER A 175 14.30 -6.91 -12.67
CA SER A 175 15.30 -7.91 -13.02
C SER A 175 15.41 -8.14 -14.51
N PHE A 176 14.31 -8.47 -15.17
CA PHE A 176 14.33 -8.80 -16.61
C PHE A 176 14.78 -7.60 -17.46
N LEU A 177 14.23 -6.41 -17.19
CA LEU A 177 14.52 -5.22 -17.97
C LEU A 177 16.00 -4.80 -17.88
N SER A 178 16.57 -4.88 -16.67
CA SER A 178 18.00 -4.61 -16.43
C SER A 178 18.90 -5.52 -17.27
N GLU A 179 18.55 -6.80 -17.36
CA GLU A 179 19.32 -7.77 -18.15
C GLU A 179 19.11 -7.59 -19.65
N ALA A 180 17.87 -7.33 -20.09
CA ALA A 180 17.59 -7.00 -21.49
C ALA A 180 18.39 -5.78 -21.95
N PHE A 181 18.44 -4.73 -21.13
CA PHE A 181 19.17 -3.50 -21.42
C PHE A 181 20.69 -3.68 -21.55
N ARG A 182 21.30 -4.62 -20.80
CA ARG A 182 22.73 -4.97 -20.99
C ARG A 182 23.01 -5.60 -22.35
N ASN A 183 22.02 -6.30 -22.91
CA ASN A 183 22.13 -7.04 -24.15
C ASN A 183 21.74 -6.22 -25.39
N PHE A 184 21.19 -5.01 -25.21
CA PHE A 184 20.90 -4.09 -26.30
C PHE A 184 22.21 -3.45 -26.81
N LYS A 185 22.91 -4.16 -27.70
CA LYS A 185 24.22 -3.77 -28.27
C LYS A 185 24.16 -2.61 -29.25
N THR A 186 22.97 -2.19 -29.70
CA THR A 186 22.78 -1.11 -30.68
C THR A 186 21.58 -0.25 -30.31
N ALA A 187 21.37 0.87 -31.02
CA ALA A 187 20.15 1.66 -30.91
C ALA A 187 18.89 0.88 -31.33
N TYR A 188 19.03 -0.23 -32.07
CA TYR A 188 17.92 -1.07 -32.50
C TYR A 188 17.57 -2.10 -31.41
N ARG A 189 16.33 -2.02 -30.91
CA ARG A 189 15.79 -2.97 -29.92
C ARG A 189 15.04 -4.08 -30.67
N PRO A 190 15.07 -5.32 -30.18
CA PRO A 190 14.26 -6.38 -30.78
C PRO A 190 12.77 -6.05 -30.73
N ASP A 191 12.02 -6.42 -31.76
CA ASP A 191 10.57 -6.10 -31.86
C ASP A 191 9.76 -6.67 -30.69
N TRP A 192 10.20 -7.80 -30.13
CA TRP A 192 9.57 -8.40 -28.94
C TRP A 192 9.58 -7.47 -27.72
N TYR A 193 10.55 -6.55 -27.63
CA TYR A 193 10.69 -5.65 -26.48
C TYR A 193 9.46 -4.75 -26.31
N LEU A 194 8.97 -4.15 -27.40
CA LEU A 194 7.79 -3.29 -27.37
C LEU A 194 6.53 -4.10 -27.03
N ALA A 195 6.38 -5.28 -27.62
CA ALA A 195 5.26 -6.18 -27.31
C ALA A 195 5.23 -6.59 -25.83
N PHE A 196 6.40 -6.90 -25.25
CA PHE A 196 6.52 -7.20 -23.81
C PHE A 196 6.22 -5.97 -22.96
N GLN A 197 6.72 -4.79 -23.33
CA GLN A 197 6.46 -3.55 -22.61
C GLN A 197 4.94 -3.28 -22.53
N GLU A 198 4.23 -3.39 -23.65
CA GLU A 198 2.77 -3.22 -23.70
C GLU A 198 2.03 -4.27 -22.86
N LEU A 199 2.46 -5.55 -22.91
CA LEU A 199 1.88 -6.60 -22.06
C LEU A 199 2.02 -6.28 -20.57
N PHE A 200 3.20 -5.82 -20.13
CA PHE A 200 3.43 -5.50 -18.72
C PHE A 200 2.73 -4.22 -18.27
N LEU A 201 2.49 -3.26 -19.18
CA LEU A 201 1.61 -2.12 -18.91
C LEU A 201 0.15 -2.57 -18.72
N LEU A 202 -0.32 -3.54 -19.50
CA LEU A 202 -1.65 -4.12 -19.33
C LEU A 202 -1.77 -4.89 -18.00
N ILE A 203 -0.77 -5.72 -17.67
CA ILE A 203 -0.70 -6.44 -16.40
C ILE A 203 -0.74 -5.43 -15.23
N ASP A 204 0.04 -4.35 -15.32
CA ASP A 204 0.03 -3.28 -14.33
C ASP A 204 -1.34 -2.61 -14.18
N THR A 205 -2.00 -2.32 -15.30
CA THR A 205 -3.35 -1.75 -15.30
C THR A 205 -4.34 -2.66 -14.56
N VAL A 206 -4.32 -3.96 -14.86
CA VAL A 206 -5.24 -4.92 -14.25
C VAL A 206 -4.96 -5.09 -12.76
N GLN A 207 -3.71 -5.35 -12.38
CA GLN A 207 -3.36 -5.61 -10.98
C GLN A 207 -3.61 -4.39 -10.10
N VAL A 208 -3.28 -3.18 -10.55
CA VAL A 208 -3.43 -1.94 -9.76
C VAL A 208 -4.90 -1.67 -9.51
N SER A 209 -5.74 -1.78 -10.54
CA SER A 209 -7.19 -1.62 -10.39
C SER A 209 -7.78 -2.68 -9.44
N MET A 210 -7.32 -3.94 -9.50
CA MET A 210 -7.74 -4.97 -8.56
C MET A 210 -7.35 -4.64 -7.11
N ILE A 211 -6.14 -4.12 -6.86
CA ILE A 211 -5.69 -3.73 -5.50
C ILE A 211 -6.56 -2.59 -4.95
N TYR A 212 -6.88 -1.58 -5.76
CA TYR A 212 -7.79 -0.51 -5.36
C TYR A 212 -9.20 -1.04 -5.07
N LEU A 213 -9.76 -1.87 -5.95
CA LEU A 213 -11.07 -2.48 -5.71
C LEU A 213 -11.07 -3.35 -4.45
N ALA A 214 -9.99 -4.08 -4.18
CA ALA A 214 -9.85 -4.84 -2.95
C ALA A 214 -9.90 -3.94 -1.71
N ALA A 215 -9.21 -2.79 -1.74
CA ALA A 215 -9.25 -1.82 -0.65
C ALA A 215 -10.67 -1.29 -0.40
N ALA A 216 -11.45 -1.02 -1.47
CA ALA A 216 -12.85 -0.65 -1.37
C ALA A 216 -13.69 -1.75 -0.71
N MET A 217 -13.50 -3.01 -1.11
CA MET A 217 -14.22 -4.16 -0.55
C MET A 217 -13.90 -4.34 0.94
N PHE A 218 -12.63 -4.26 1.35
CA PHE A 218 -12.27 -4.35 2.76
C PHE A 218 -12.81 -3.16 3.58
N ALA A 219 -12.88 -1.96 3.02
CA ALA A 219 -13.50 -0.81 3.68
C ALA A 219 -15.00 -1.01 3.93
N LEU A 220 -15.72 -1.57 2.95
CA LEU A 220 -17.13 -1.94 3.11
C LEU A 220 -17.31 -3.03 4.18
N ALA A 221 -16.44 -4.05 4.18
CA ALA A 221 -16.47 -5.12 5.17
C ALA A 221 -16.26 -4.58 6.59
N LEU A 222 -15.25 -3.73 6.79
CA LEU A 222 -14.98 -3.04 8.06
C LEU A 222 -16.11 -2.10 8.49
N GLY A 223 -16.76 -1.44 7.54
CA GLY A 223 -17.95 -0.62 7.79
C GLY A 223 -19.12 -1.46 8.30
N LYS A 224 -19.42 -2.58 7.63
CA LYS A 224 -20.47 -3.50 8.07
C LYS A 224 -20.20 -4.09 9.44
N ALA A 225 -18.94 -4.44 9.72
CA ALA A 225 -18.51 -4.97 11.00
C ALA A 225 -18.45 -3.90 12.11
N GLY A 226 -18.70 -2.62 11.80
CA GLY A 226 -18.80 -1.52 12.77
C GLY A 226 -17.46 -0.90 13.17
N TYR A 227 -16.35 -1.31 12.56
CA TYR A 227 -15.03 -0.78 12.87
C TYR A 227 -14.77 0.57 12.19
N PHE A 228 -15.36 0.79 11.02
CA PHE A 228 -15.29 2.08 10.32
C PHE A 228 -16.63 2.81 10.35
N ARG A 229 -16.57 4.12 10.60
CA ARG A 229 -17.73 5.01 10.47
C ARG A 229 -18.09 5.19 9.00
N VAL A 230 -19.37 5.44 8.70
CA VAL A 230 -19.89 5.63 7.34
C VAL A 230 -19.08 6.64 6.51
N PRO A 231 -18.67 7.81 7.02
CA PRO A 231 -17.86 8.74 6.23
C PRO A 231 -16.50 8.15 5.82
N ALA A 232 -15.83 7.42 6.73
CA ALA A 232 -14.55 6.79 6.41
C ALA A 232 -14.72 5.72 5.32
N VAL A 233 -15.76 4.88 5.43
CA VAL A 233 -16.09 3.88 4.40
C VAL A 233 -16.30 4.54 3.04
N ARG A 234 -17.11 5.60 2.98
CA ARG A 234 -17.37 6.35 1.74
C ARG A 234 -16.08 6.92 1.14
N THR A 235 -15.19 7.48 1.95
CA THR A 235 -13.90 7.99 1.46
C THR A 235 -13.04 6.89 0.85
N TYR A 236 -12.83 5.76 1.56
CA TYR A 236 -12.04 4.65 1.03
C TYR A 236 -12.62 4.10 -0.27
N VAL A 237 -13.93 3.88 -0.31
CA VAL A 237 -14.61 3.35 -1.51
C VAL A 237 -14.49 4.33 -2.66
N THR A 238 -14.83 5.61 -2.46
CA THR A 238 -14.81 6.62 -3.53
C THR A 238 -13.41 6.81 -4.09
N VAL A 239 -12.41 7.01 -3.22
CA VAL A 239 -11.02 7.23 -3.65
C VAL A 239 -10.50 6.01 -4.40
N SER A 240 -10.77 4.80 -3.90
CA SER A 240 -10.30 3.57 -4.55
C SER A 240 -10.99 3.32 -5.89
N LEU A 241 -12.30 3.56 -5.99
CA LEU A 241 -13.03 3.45 -7.26
C LEU A 241 -12.54 4.47 -8.28
N CYS A 242 -12.35 5.74 -7.87
CA CYS A 242 -11.78 6.76 -8.74
C CYS A 242 -10.37 6.39 -9.20
N ALA A 243 -9.50 5.93 -8.32
CA ALA A 243 -8.14 5.52 -8.68
C ALA A 243 -8.14 4.32 -9.64
N ALA A 244 -9.00 3.31 -9.39
CA ALA A 244 -9.16 2.18 -10.29
C ALA A 244 -9.63 2.60 -11.69
N LEU A 245 -10.56 3.56 -11.79
CA LEU A 245 -11.05 4.09 -13.08
C LEU A 245 -10.01 4.94 -13.80
N ILE A 246 -9.33 5.81 -13.07
CA ILE A 246 -8.24 6.65 -13.59
C ILE A 246 -7.12 5.77 -14.16
N ASN A 247 -6.81 4.65 -13.50
CA ASN A 247 -5.79 3.71 -13.95
C ASN A 247 -6.13 3.03 -15.29
N LEU A 248 -7.41 3.01 -15.70
CA LEU A 248 -7.83 2.50 -17.02
C LEU A 248 -7.57 3.49 -18.15
N ILE A 249 -7.16 4.73 -17.85
CA ILE A 249 -6.85 5.74 -18.86
C ILE A 249 -5.55 5.34 -19.58
N PRO A 250 -5.56 5.17 -20.91
CA PRO A 250 -4.38 4.78 -21.66
C PRO A 250 -3.22 5.79 -21.50
N PRO A 251 -1.96 5.33 -21.40
CA PRO A 251 -0.78 6.20 -21.31
C PRO A 251 -0.63 7.15 -22.50
N ALA A 252 -1.18 6.79 -23.67
CA ALA A 252 -1.16 7.60 -24.89
C ALA A 252 -2.07 8.85 -24.82
N THR A 253 -2.90 9.00 -23.79
CA THR A 253 -3.77 10.17 -23.64
C THR A 253 -2.96 11.45 -23.35
N PRO A 254 -3.40 12.62 -23.84
CA PRO A 254 -2.75 13.89 -23.52
C PRO A 254 -2.77 14.21 -22.02
N ALA A 255 -1.79 15.01 -21.57
CA ALA A 255 -1.83 15.60 -20.25
C ALA A 255 -3.10 16.47 -20.08
N PRO A 256 -3.73 16.50 -18.89
CA PRO A 256 -3.24 15.97 -17.62
C PRO A 256 -3.57 14.47 -17.37
N PHE A 257 -4.32 13.81 -18.26
CA PHE A 257 -4.88 12.49 -18.01
C PHE A 257 -3.81 11.39 -17.90
N SER A 258 -2.81 11.38 -18.79
CA SER A 258 -1.68 10.44 -18.70
C SER A 258 -0.86 10.61 -17.43
N THR A 259 -0.65 11.85 -16.96
CA THR A 259 0.08 12.12 -15.71
C THR A 259 -0.66 11.57 -14.50
N ILE A 260 -1.97 11.77 -14.44
CA ILE A 260 -2.79 11.30 -13.30
C ILE A 260 -2.91 9.76 -13.34
N SER A 261 -3.07 9.16 -14.53
CA SER A 261 -3.04 7.71 -14.72
C SER A 261 -1.72 7.10 -14.24
N TYR A 262 -0.60 7.67 -14.69
CA TYR A 262 0.73 7.25 -14.22
C TYR A 262 0.86 7.34 -12.70
N LEU A 263 0.35 8.41 -12.08
CA LEU A 263 0.45 8.62 -10.64
C LEU A 263 -0.27 7.52 -9.85
N VAL A 264 -1.49 7.13 -10.24
CA VAL A 264 -2.22 6.05 -9.55
C VAL A 264 -1.64 4.67 -9.82
N ALA A 265 -0.94 4.51 -10.95
CA ALA A 265 -0.25 3.27 -11.34
C ALA A 265 1.10 3.07 -10.63
N VAL A 266 1.64 4.09 -9.93
CA VAL A 266 2.91 3.96 -9.20
C VAL A 266 2.82 2.77 -8.24
N PRO A 267 3.68 1.73 -8.34
CA PRO A 267 3.46 0.45 -7.67
C PRO A 267 3.24 0.49 -6.14
N ALA A 268 3.76 1.50 -5.45
CA ALA A 268 3.55 1.69 -4.01
C ALA A 268 2.17 2.30 -3.67
N PHE A 269 1.59 3.10 -4.56
CA PHE A 269 0.41 3.93 -4.31
C PHE A 269 -0.88 3.13 -4.07
N PRO A 270 -1.14 2.01 -4.76
CA PRO A 270 -2.30 1.16 -4.49
C PRO A 270 -2.35 0.66 -3.03
N PHE A 271 -1.20 0.51 -2.39
CA PHE A 271 -1.09 0.08 -1.00
C PHE A 271 -1.33 1.19 0.03
N ILE A 272 -1.47 2.47 -0.37
CA ILE A 272 -1.76 3.58 0.57
C ILE A 272 -3.08 3.33 1.30
N MET A 273 -4.11 2.87 0.59
CA MET A 273 -5.41 2.63 1.19
C MET A 273 -5.34 1.52 2.26
N PHE A 274 -4.61 0.45 1.99
CA PHE A 274 -4.35 -0.62 2.95
C PHE A 274 -3.55 -0.14 4.16
N TYR A 275 -2.51 0.67 3.93
CA TYR A 275 -1.75 1.29 5.00
C TYR A 275 -2.60 2.15 5.92
N LEU A 276 -3.37 3.09 5.36
CA LEU A 276 -4.24 3.97 6.13
C LEU A 276 -5.32 3.17 6.85
N MET A 277 -5.79 2.06 6.25
CA MET A 277 -6.70 1.12 6.88
C MET A 277 -6.03 0.52 8.12
N GLY A 278 -4.83 -0.04 7.99
CA GLY A 278 -4.05 -0.56 9.13
C GLY A 278 -3.82 0.48 10.23
N VAL A 279 -3.46 1.72 9.87
CA VAL A 279 -3.30 2.83 10.83
C VAL A 279 -4.61 3.14 11.57
N ASN A 280 -5.74 3.15 10.87
CA ASN A 280 -7.04 3.33 11.49
C ASN A 280 -7.43 2.15 12.40
N LEU A 281 -7.09 0.92 12.03
CA LEU A 281 -7.34 -0.27 12.86
C LEU A 281 -6.52 -0.22 14.15
N LEU A 282 -5.24 0.18 14.11
CA LEU A 282 -4.43 0.37 15.32
C LEU A 282 -5.06 1.37 16.31
N ARG A 283 -5.66 2.45 15.80
CA ARG A 283 -6.41 3.39 16.64
C ARG A 283 -7.56 2.69 17.36
N VAL A 284 -8.32 1.86 16.65
CA VAL A 284 -9.48 1.15 17.23
C VAL A 284 -9.04 0.18 18.32
N VAL A 285 -7.94 -0.57 18.13
CA VAL A 285 -7.39 -1.45 19.19
C VAL A 285 -7.03 -0.66 20.44
N SER A 286 -6.34 0.46 20.26
CA SER A 286 -5.83 1.25 21.39
C SER A 286 -6.93 1.95 22.21
N ALA A 287 -8.12 2.14 21.61
CA ALA A 287 -9.28 2.76 22.26
C ALA A 287 -10.18 1.74 22.98
N HIS A 288 -9.95 0.45 22.76
CA HIS A 288 -10.66 -0.67 23.39
C HIS A 288 -9.65 -1.61 24.09
N PRO A 289 -8.97 -1.15 25.16
CA PRO A 289 -8.16 -2.01 26.01
C PRO A 289 -9.02 -3.06 26.72
#